data_AF-A0A3A3FUT1-F1
#
_entry.id   AF-A0A3A3FUT1-F1
#
_cell.length_a   1.000
_cell.length_b   1.000
_cell.length_c   1.000
_cell.angle_alpha   90.00
_cell.angle_beta   90.00
_cell.angle_gamma   90.00
#
_symmetry.space_group_name_H-M   'P 1'
#
loop_
_entity.id
_entity.type
_entity.pdbx_description
1 polymer ?
#
loop_
_entity_poly.entity_id
_entity_poly.type
_entity_poly.pdbx_seq_one_letter_code
_entity_poly.pdbx_strand_id
1 'polypeptide(L)'
;MNRELNRQRNQTLQQDGTRLDLVQQHAHDVPAQAAQPTSFQRPAGFVTFRYTSTEVFSHGSELHVKMHETRYQDGRLSSQDCEGAIDRQAYERMVADAQAVFLKQMFGIARLLLAPFGSHRD
;
A
#
# COMPACT_ATOMS: atom_id res chain seq x y z
N MET A 1 -61.79 0.53 -2.53
CA MET A 1 -60.99 -0.39 -3.37
C MET A 1 -59.54 -0.49 -2.88
N ASN A 2 -59.29 -0.60 -1.56
CA ASN A 2 -57.93 -0.67 -0.98
C ASN A 2 -57.82 -1.71 0.15
N ARG A 3 -58.84 -2.57 0.34
CA ARG A 3 -58.84 -3.62 1.38
C ARG A 3 -58.50 -5.01 0.84
N GLU A 4 -58.81 -5.30 -0.43
CA GLU A 4 -58.46 -6.59 -1.07
C GLU A 4 -56.95 -6.75 -1.33
N LEU A 5 -56.23 -5.69 -1.68
CA LEU A 5 -54.78 -5.77 -1.96
C LEU A 5 -53.95 -6.10 -0.70
N ASN A 6 -54.39 -5.66 0.48
CA ASN A 6 -53.70 -5.94 1.73
C ASN A 6 -53.97 -7.37 2.26
N ARG A 7 -55.06 -8.02 1.84
CA ARG A 7 -55.30 -9.43 2.18
C ARG A 7 -54.37 -10.36 1.42
N GLN A 8 -54.13 -10.10 0.13
CA GLN A 8 -53.21 -10.93 -0.66
C GLN A 8 -51.77 -10.85 -0.16
N ARG A 9 -51.32 -9.66 0.27
CA ARG A 9 -49.97 -9.45 0.78
C ARG A 9 -49.71 -10.15 2.13
N ASN A 10 -50.73 -10.27 2.98
CA ASN A 10 -50.62 -10.99 4.25
C ASN A 10 -50.75 -12.52 4.12
N GLN A 11 -51.25 -13.03 2.99
CA GLN A 11 -51.26 -14.48 2.73
C GLN A 11 -49.91 -14.99 2.20
N THR A 12 -49.11 -14.15 1.55
CA THR A 12 -47.79 -14.54 1.03
C THR A 12 -46.71 -14.65 2.11
N LEU A 13 -46.96 -14.12 3.31
CA LEU A 13 -46.02 -14.12 4.43
C LEU A 13 -46.19 -15.30 5.40
N GLN A 14 -47.18 -16.19 5.20
CA GLN A 14 -47.36 -17.38 6.05
C GLN A 14 -46.85 -18.70 5.43
N GLN A 15 -46.31 -18.69 4.21
CA GLN A 15 -45.76 -19.91 3.58
C GLN A 15 -44.25 -20.10 3.72
N ASP A 16 -43.54 -19.17 4.36
CA ASP A 16 -42.07 -19.23 4.50
C ASP A 16 -41.60 -19.73 5.88
N GLY A 17 -42.46 -20.52 6.56
CA GLY A 17 -42.21 -21.04 7.91
C GLY A 17 -42.03 -22.56 8.00
N THR A 18 -41.99 -23.30 6.88
CA THR A 18 -42.02 -24.77 6.91
C THR A 18 -41.04 -25.41 5.91
N ARG A 19 -39.78 -24.99 5.90
CA ARG A 19 -38.74 -25.71 5.15
C ARG A 19 -37.31 -25.62 5.71
N LEU A 20 -37.16 -25.37 7.01
CA LEU A 20 -35.85 -25.31 7.67
C LEU A 20 -35.46 -26.58 8.45
N ASP A 21 -36.18 -27.70 8.31
CA ASP A 21 -35.90 -28.91 9.12
C ASP A 21 -35.60 -30.19 8.33
N LEU A 22 -35.29 -30.12 7.02
CA LEU A 22 -34.99 -31.34 6.27
C LEU A 22 -33.97 -31.19 5.14
N VAL A 23 -32.81 -30.59 5.42
CA VAL A 23 -31.56 -30.88 4.68
C VAL A 23 -30.36 -30.77 5.63
N GLN A 24 -30.42 -31.49 6.75
CA GLN A 24 -29.25 -31.75 7.59
C GLN A 24 -29.08 -33.26 7.67
N GLN A 25 -28.29 -33.83 6.76
CA GLN A 25 -27.52 -35.09 6.88
C GLN A 25 -27.27 -35.70 5.50
N HIS A 26 -25.99 -35.81 5.15
CA HIS A 26 -25.33 -36.68 4.15
C HIS A 26 -24.49 -35.95 3.10
N ALA A 27 -23.31 -35.51 3.51
CA ALA A 27 -22.06 -35.56 2.74
C ALA A 27 -20.93 -35.21 3.72
N HIS A 28 -20.45 -36.20 4.48
CA HIS A 28 -19.15 -36.83 4.23
C HIS A 28 -18.00 -35.83 4.16
N ASP A 29 -17.23 -35.86 5.24
CA ASP A 29 -15.88 -35.35 5.41
C ASP A 29 -15.10 -35.28 4.09
N VAL A 30 -15.00 -34.08 3.52
CA VAL A 30 -13.85 -33.74 2.70
C VAL A 30 -12.77 -33.32 3.71
N PRO A 31 -11.67 -34.07 3.89
CA PRO A 31 -10.60 -33.59 4.72
C PRO A 31 -10.15 -32.26 4.12
N ALA A 32 -10.23 -31.20 4.91
CA ALA A 32 -9.55 -29.95 4.64
C ALA A 32 -8.07 -30.27 4.55
N GLN A 33 -7.60 -30.62 3.35
CA GLN A 33 -6.19 -30.65 3.03
C GLN A 33 -5.72 -29.23 3.25
N ALA A 34 -5.09 -29.02 4.40
CA ALA A 34 -4.30 -27.83 4.67
C ALA A 34 -3.42 -27.64 3.43
N ALA A 35 -3.67 -26.55 2.69
CA ALA A 35 -2.86 -26.19 1.56
C ALA A 35 -1.42 -26.15 2.04
N GLN A 36 -0.65 -27.18 1.69
CA GLN A 36 0.77 -27.22 2.00
C GLN A 36 1.37 -25.98 1.32
N PRO A 37 2.21 -25.19 2.01
CA PRO A 37 2.85 -24.05 1.37
C PRO A 37 3.65 -24.61 0.20
N THR A 38 3.21 -24.33 -1.02
CA THR A 38 3.99 -24.60 -2.22
C THR A 38 5.29 -23.85 -2.04
N SER A 39 6.39 -24.59 -1.85
CA SER A 39 7.71 -24.00 -1.76
C SER A 39 7.99 -23.34 -3.12
N PHE A 40 7.85 -22.01 -3.18
CA PHE A 40 8.32 -21.24 -4.32
C PHE A 40 9.82 -21.55 -4.44
N GLN A 41 10.22 -22.26 -5.49
CA GLN A 41 11.63 -22.43 -5.80
C GLN A 41 12.21 -21.03 -5.96
N ARG A 42 13.14 -20.66 -5.07
CA ARG A 42 13.82 -19.38 -5.10
C ARG A 42 14.55 -19.28 -6.45
N PRO A 43 14.19 -18.32 -7.33
CA PRO A 43 14.92 -18.16 -8.58
C PRO A 43 16.39 -17.88 -8.26
N ALA A 44 17.29 -18.59 -8.95
CA ALA A 44 18.73 -18.64 -8.66
C ALA A 44 19.50 -17.37 -9.11
N GLY A 45 18.86 -16.20 -9.08
CA GLY A 45 19.43 -14.92 -9.51
C GLY A 45 19.35 -13.83 -8.43
N PHE A 46 20.39 -13.00 -8.33
CA PHE A 46 20.49 -11.87 -7.39
C PHE A 46 19.75 -10.62 -7.86
N VAL A 47 18.56 -10.76 -8.43
CA VAL A 47 17.81 -9.59 -8.91
C VAL A 47 17.00 -9.05 -7.75
N THR A 48 17.37 -7.87 -7.27
CA THR A 48 16.55 -7.05 -6.39
C THR A 48 16.17 -5.79 -7.13
N PHE A 49 14.90 -5.40 -7.10
CA PHE A 49 14.51 -4.08 -7.57
C PHE A 49 13.57 -3.42 -6.57
N ARG A 50 13.66 -2.10 -6.52
CA ARG A 50 12.76 -1.26 -5.74
C ARG A 50 12.29 -0.11 -6.64
N TYR A 51 10.99 -0.01 -6.79
CA TYR A 51 10.31 1.09 -7.44
C TYR A 51 9.54 1.86 -6.36
N THR A 52 9.68 3.18 -6.35
CA THR A 52 8.92 4.06 -5.48
C THR A 52 8.38 5.21 -6.31
N SER A 53 7.10 5.51 -6.14
CA SER A 53 6.45 6.71 -6.65
C SER A 53 5.90 7.48 -5.46
N THR A 54 6.19 8.78 -5.42
CA THR A 54 5.61 9.68 -4.42
C THR A 54 4.95 10.82 -5.15
N GLU A 55 3.64 10.96 -4.96
CA GLU A 55 2.83 12.04 -5.48
C GLU A 55 2.52 13.02 -4.36
N VAL A 56 2.70 14.31 -4.65
CA VAL A 56 2.50 15.38 -3.69
C VAL A 56 1.60 16.42 -4.32
N PHE A 57 0.48 16.72 -3.67
CA PHE A 57 -0.50 17.70 -4.14
C PHE A 57 -0.96 18.58 -2.98
N SER A 58 -1.18 19.86 -3.26
CA SER A 58 -1.68 20.81 -2.28
C SER A 58 -3.20 20.90 -2.34
N HIS A 59 -3.83 20.90 -1.17
CA HIS A 59 -5.25 21.17 -1.03
C HIS A 59 -5.46 22.11 0.17
N GLY A 60 -5.78 23.37 -0.11
CA GLY A 60 -5.85 24.40 0.92
C GLY A 60 -4.50 24.63 1.62
N SER A 61 -4.48 24.52 2.95
CA SER A 61 -3.29 24.65 3.79
C SER A 61 -2.51 23.33 3.97
N GLU A 62 -3.08 22.21 3.54
CA GLU A 62 -2.48 20.89 3.72
C GLU A 62 -1.85 20.38 2.41
N LEU A 63 -0.80 19.61 2.59
CA LEU A 63 -0.10 18.90 1.55
C LEU A 63 -0.45 17.42 1.68
N HIS A 64 -1.12 16.88 0.68
CA HIS A 64 -1.41 15.45 0.63
C HIS A 64 -0.26 14.72 -0.07
N VAL A 65 0.10 13.58 0.49
CA VAL A 65 1.19 12.74 0.01
C VAL A 65 0.63 11.34 -0.21
N LYS A 66 0.82 10.84 -1.43
CA LYS A 66 0.58 9.44 -1.76
C LYS A 66 1.91 8.80 -2.13
N MET A 67 2.18 7.63 -1.58
CA MET A 67 3.38 6.88 -1.85
C MET A 67 3.00 5.46 -2.25
N HIS A 68 3.57 5.01 -3.36
CA HIS A 68 3.49 3.64 -3.82
C HIS A 68 4.90 3.06 -3.87
N GLU A 69 5.17 2.02 -3.09
CA GLU A 69 6.42 1.26 -3.15
C GLU A 69 6.13 -0.14 -3.67
N THR A 70 6.90 -0.59 -4.66
CA THR A 70 6.96 -1.99 -5.08
C THR A 70 8.39 -2.48 -4.98
N ARG A 71 8.59 -3.61 -4.30
CA ARG A 71 9.90 -4.19 -4.04
C ARG A 71 9.89 -5.68 -4.36
N TYR A 72 10.89 -6.12 -5.12
CA TYR A 72 11.22 -7.52 -5.27
C TYR A 72 12.53 -7.82 -4.55
N GLN A 73 12.46 -8.70 -3.54
CA GLN A 73 13.59 -9.09 -2.72
C GLN A 73 13.43 -10.53 -2.25
N ASP A 74 14.52 -11.30 -2.24
CA ASP A 74 14.57 -12.69 -1.76
C ASP A 74 13.55 -13.66 -2.41
N GLY A 75 13.20 -13.39 -3.68
CA GLY A 75 12.20 -14.15 -4.41
C GLY A 75 10.76 -13.71 -4.13
N ARG A 76 10.55 -12.65 -3.34
CA ARG A 76 9.23 -12.14 -2.97
C ARG A 76 9.00 -10.75 -3.55
N LEU A 77 7.87 -10.59 -4.23
CA LEU A 77 7.33 -9.29 -4.62
C LEU A 77 6.38 -8.78 -3.52
N SER A 78 6.59 -7.55 -3.07
CA SER A 78 5.72 -6.85 -2.12
C SER A 78 5.44 -5.45 -2.63
N SER A 79 4.19 -5.02 -2.51
CA SER A 79 3.77 -3.64 -2.80
C SER A 79 3.10 -3.04 -1.57
N GLN A 80 3.31 -1.74 -1.35
CA GLN A 80 2.74 -0.96 -0.27
C GLN A 80 2.25 0.38 -0.81
N ASP A 81 1.05 0.75 -0.41
CA ASP A 81 0.48 2.06 -0.61
C ASP A 81 0.36 2.79 0.74
N CYS A 82 0.83 4.03 0.78
CA CYS A 82 0.69 4.92 1.92
C CYS A 82 0.06 6.24 1.47
N GLU A 83 -0.87 6.76 2.27
CA GLU A 83 -1.46 8.08 2.05
C GLU A 83 -1.41 8.86 3.37
N GLY A 84 -1.14 10.15 3.28
CA GLY A 84 -1.10 11.04 4.44
C GLY A 84 -1.30 12.50 4.06
N ALA A 85 -1.53 13.31 5.07
CA ALA A 85 -1.55 14.77 4.98
C ALA A 85 -0.49 15.34 5.91
N ILE A 86 0.21 16.37 5.45
CA ILE A 86 1.24 17.08 6.19
C ILE A 86 0.96 18.58 6.09
N ASP A 87 1.16 19.32 7.17
CA ASP A 87 1.13 20.77 7.13
C ASP A 87 2.18 21.31 6.13
N ARG A 88 1.75 22.23 5.25
CA ARG A 88 2.60 22.75 4.20
C ARG A 88 3.84 23.46 4.76
N GLN A 89 3.70 24.25 5.83
CA GLN A 89 4.84 24.98 6.40
C GLN A 89 5.84 24.03 7.07
N ALA A 90 5.37 22.93 7.66
CA ALA A 90 6.22 21.88 8.19
C ALA A 90 7.00 21.18 7.07
N TYR A 91 6.35 20.89 5.93
CA TYR A 91 7.01 20.31 4.75
C TYR A 91 8.09 21.25 4.19
N GLU A 92 7.77 22.53 3.97
CA GLU A 92 8.73 23.52 3.43
C GLU A 92 9.97 23.65 4.32
N ARG A 93 9.79 23.66 5.65
CA ARG A 93 10.92 23.67 6.61
C ARG A 93 11.77 22.41 6.50
N MET A 94 11.14 21.24 6.45
CA MET A 94 11.85 19.97 6.32
C MET A 94 12.70 19.92 5.04
N VAL A 95 12.15 20.41 3.91
CA VAL A 95 12.87 20.48 2.63
C VAL A 95 14.06 21.43 2.72
N ALA A 96 13.88 22.62 3.31
CA ALA A 96 14.96 23.58 3.49
C ALA A 96 16.11 23.00 4.33
N ASP A 97 15.79 22.31 5.42
CA ASP A 97 16.78 21.66 6.28
C ASP A 97 17.54 20.55 5.54
N ALA A 98 16.82 19.70 4.79
CA ALA A 98 17.43 18.63 4.00
C ALA A 98 18.38 19.18 2.92
N GLN A 99 17.97 20.25 2.22
CA GLN A 99 18.80 20.92 1.22
C GLN A 99 20.06 21.52 1.84
N ALA A 100 19.95 22.17 3.00
CA ALA A 100 21.09 22.73 3.70
C ALA A 100 22.12 21.67 4.09
N VAL A 101 21.67 20.52 4.60
CA VAL A 101 22.53 19.38 4.94
C VAL A 101 23.21 18.82 3.70
N PHE A 102 22.46 18.61 2.62
CA PHE A 102 22.99 18.10 1.36
C PHE A 102 24.08 19.01 0.79
N LEU A 103 23.82 20.32 0.72
CA LEU A 103 24.80 21.30 0.22
C LEU A 103 26.07 21.28 1.06
N LYS A 104 25.96 21.22 2.40
CA LYS A 104 27.11 21.14 3.30
C LYS A 104 27.98 19.91 3.02
N GLN A 105 27.37 18.75 2.78
CA GLN A 105 28.10 17.52 2.44
C GLN A 105 28.76 17.63 1.07
N MET A 106 28.04 18.16 0.08
CA MET A 106 28.56 18.40 -1.28
C MET A 106 29.75 19.35 -1.28
N PHE A 107 29.75 20.41 -0.47
CA PHE A 107 30.91 21.30 -0.33
C PHE A 107 32.14 20.57 0.22
N GLY A 108 31.96 19.65 1.18
CA GLY A 108 33.04 18.82 1.70
C GLY A 108 33.66 17.92 0.62
N ILE A 109 32.82 17.28 -0.20
CA ILE A 109 33.26 16.44 -1.32
C ILE A 109 33.93 17.30 -2.40
N ALA A 110 33.31 18.42 -2.79
CA ALA A 110 33.86 19.34 -3.78
C ALA A 110 35.23 19.88 -3.35
N ARG A 111 35.40 20.23 -2.06
CA ARG A 111 36.68 20.65 -1.51
C ARG A 111 37.73 19.53 -1.60
N LEU A 112 37.36 18.29 -1.30
CA LEU A 112 38.26 17.14 -1.43
C LEU A 112 38.69 16.89 -2.89
N LEU A 113 37.74 16.95 -3.83
CA LEU A 113 37.98 16.69 -5.25
C LEU A 113 38.71 17.84 -5.97
N LEU A 114 38.53 19.08 -5.51
CA LEU A 114 39.14 20.28 -6.13
C LEU A 114 40.44 20.73 -5.43
N ALA A 115 40.76 20.20 -4.24
CA ALA A 115 41.99 20.50 -3.51
C ALA A 115 43.31 20.23 -4.28
N PRO A 116 43.49 19.16 -5.07
CA PRO A 116 44.77 18.94 -5.76
C PRO A 116 45.02 19.92 -6.92
N PHE A 117 44.03 20.71 -7.34
CA PHE A 117 44.16 21.66 -8.47
C PHE A 117 44.24 23.14 -8.03
N GLY A 118 44.25 23.43 -6.72
CA GLY A 118 44.09 24.78 -6.18
C GLY A 118 45.31 25.40 -5.49
N SER A 119 46.46 24.72 -5.40
CA SER A 119 47.62 25.21 -4.65
C SER A 119 48.94 25.03 -5.40
N HIS A 120 49.11 25.78 -6.48
CA HIS A 120 50.45 26.19 -6.95
C HIS A 120 50.33 27.60 -7.54
N ARG A 121 50.60 28.62 -6.72
CA ARG A 121 50.91 29.98 -7.19
C ARG A 121 52.19 30.38 -6.46
N ASP A 122 53.28 30.39 -7.22
CA ASP A 122 54.49 31.17 -6.91
C ASP A 122 54.20 32.67 -7.08
#